data_AF-A0A915LMF9-F1
#
_entry.id   AF-A0A915LMF9-F1
#
_cell.length_a   1.000
_cell.length_b   1.000
_cell.length_c   1.000
_cell.angle_alpha   90.00
_cell.angle_beta   90.00
_cell.angle_gamma   90.00
#
_symmetry.space_group_name_H-M   'P 1'
#
loop_
_entity.id
_entity.type
_entity.pdbx_description
1 polymer ?
#
loop_
_entity_poly.entity_id
_entity_poly.type
_entity_poly.pdbx_seq_one_letter_code
_entity_poly.pdbx_strand_id
1 'polypeptide(L)'
;MGRLLRFSIDEPFSKPLILIALQIAFISALISYYGVEIPMQPVYDFFRINLRKVKQNCGFLPIENLFNSFTRRKTSESQRNEGLKQKQRKEVISSENGNSFKLDKNENYFVFTTDQLALFDGTRSSKPVYLAILGRVFNVDKGKKHYGRGGGYNFFAE
;
A
#
# COMPACT_ATOMS: atom_id res chain seq x y z
N MET A 1 11.71 -29.43 27.08
CA MET A 1 11.12 -29.95 25.83
C MET A 1 11.11 -28.85 24.78
N GLY A 2 12.19 -28.76 24.00
CA GLY A 2 12.32 -27.77 22.93
C GLY A 2 11.42 -28.10 21.75
N ARG A 3 10.55 -27.18 21.38
CA ARG A 3 9.73 -27.29 20.16
C ARG A 3 10.65 -27.04 18.98
N LEU A 4 11.10 -28.13 18.35
CA LEU A 4 11.77 -28.08 17.05
C LEU A 4 10.78 -27.48 16.04
N LEU A 5 11.04 -26.25 15.61
CA LEU A 5 10.36 -25.64 14.46
C LEU A 5 10.78 -26.43 13.22
N ARG A 6 10.12 -27.55 12.95
CA ARG A 6 10.16 -28.21 11.65
C ARG A 6 9.47 -27.26 10.66
N PHE A 7 10.24 -26.37 10.06
CA PHE A 7 9.83 -25.68 8.85
C PHE A 7 9.62 -26.75 7.77
N SER A 8 8.37 -26.95 7.34
CA SER A 8 8.05 -27.86 6.23
C SER A 8 8.71 -27.32 4.97
N ILE A 9 9.58 -28.11 4.35
CA ILE A 9 10.40 -27.73 3.18
C ILE A 9 9.58 -27.84 1.87
N ASP A 10 8.30 -28.19 1.97
CA ASP A 10 7.45 -28.57 0.84
C ASP A 10 6.73 -27.38 0.16
N GLU A 11 6.95 -26.16 0.64
CA GLU A 11 6.43 -24.95 -0.01
C GLU A 11 7.15 -24.71 -1.35
N PRO A 12 6.44 -24.29 -2.44
CA PRO A 12 7.04 -24.03 -3.76
C PRO A 12 8.13 -22.94 -3.73
N PHE A 13 8.25 -22.23 -2.61
CA PHE A 13 9.23 -21.17 -2.36
C PHE A 13 10.51 -21.65 -1.66
N SER A 14 10.63 -22.90 -1.22
CA SER A 14 11.79 -23.38 -0.44
C SER A 14 13.08 -23.38 -1.25
N LYS A 15 13.04 -23.86 -2.49
CA LYS A 15 14.19 -23.91 -3.41
C LYS A 15 14.76 -22.52 -3.74
N PRO A 16 13.98 -21.53 -4.20
CA PRO A 16 14.52 -20.19 -4.46
C PRO A 16 15.02 -19.51 -3.19
N LEU A 17 14.37 -19.74 -2.04
CA LEU A 17 14.79 -19.17 -0.76
C LEU A 17 16.17 -19.69 -0.33
N ILE A 18 16.41 -21.00 -0.47
CA ILE A 18 17.70 -21.61 -0.17
C ILE A 18 18.79 -21.08 -1.10
N LEU A 19 18.50 -20.92 -2.40
CA LEU A 19 19.45 -20.35 -3.37
C LEU A 19 19.80 -18.90 -3.04
N ILE A 20 18.80 -18.07 -2.67
CA ILE A 20 19.02 -16.68 -2.27
C ILE A 20 19.86 -16.61 -0.98
N ALA A 21 19.56 -17.44 0.02
CA ALA A 21 20.33 -17.49 1.26
C ALA A 21 21.79 -17.88 1.01
N LEU A 22 22.02 -18.87 0.14
CA LEU A 22 23.35 -19.29 -0.28
C LEU A 22 24.10 -18.17 -1.02
N GLN A 23 23.41 -17.45 -1.91
CA GLN A 23 23.98 -16.31 -2.64
C GLN A 23 24.41 -15.18 -1.70
N ILE A 24 23.59 -14.84 -0.71
CA ILE A 24 23.90 -13.81 0.29
C ILE A 24 25.11 -14.23 1.14
N ALA A 25 25.16 -15.48 1.57
CA ALA A 25 26.30 -16.02 2.33
C ALA A 25 27.60 -15.94 1.52
N PHE A 26 27.56 -16.36 0.25
CA PHE A 26 28.71 -16.30 -0.65
C PHE A 26 29.20 -14.86 -0.89
N ILE A 27 28.28 -13.93 -1.17
CA ILE A 27 28.62 -12.51 -1.36
C ILE A 27 29.24 -11.93 -0.08
N SER A 28 28.69 -12.25 1.11
CA SER A 28 29.24 -11.79 2.38
C SER A 28 30.65 -12.33 2.64
N ALA A 29 30.91 -13.61 2.31
CA ALA A 29 32.22 -14.23 2.45
C ALA A 29 33.25 -13.59 1.51
N LEU A 30 32.87 -13.30 0.26
CA LEU A 30 33.75 -12.60 -0.68
C LEU A 30 34.07 -11.18 -0.22
N ILE A 31 33.07 -10.42 0.25
CA ILE A 31 33.28 -9.06 0.79
C ILE A 31 34.29 -9.11 1.94
N SER A 32 34.14 -10.07 2.84
CA SER A 32 35.07 -10.26 3.95
C SER A 32 36.46 -10.72 3.50
N TYR A 33 36.55 -11.62 2.51
CA TYR A 33 37.82 -12.17 2.02
C TYR A 33 38.66 -11.14 1.28
N TYR A 34 38.04 -10.30 0.46
CA TYR A 34 38.72 -9.25 -0.30
C TYR A 34 38.98 -7.98 0.53
N GLY A 35 38.56 -7.94 1.80
CA GLY A 35 38.71 -6.76 2.65
C GLY A 35 38.09 -5.51 2.03
N VAL A 36 36.97 -5.68 1.29
CA VAL A 36 36.38 -4.59 0.51
C VAL A 36 35.81 -3.56 1.46
N GLU A 37 36.47 -2.42 1.57
CA GLU A 37 35.94 -1.23 2.22
C GLU A 37 34.83 -0.64 1.34
N ILE A 38 33.62 -1.18 1.49
CA ILE A 38 32.46 -0.62 0.81
C ILE A 38 32.18 0.75 1.44
N PRO A 39 32.13 1.84 0.65
CA PRO A 39 31.66 3.12 1.17
C PRO A 39 30.17 2.96 1.50
N MET A 40 29.88 2.66 2.78
CA MET A 40 28.54 2.34 3.24
C MET A 40 27.56 3.51 3.07
N GLN A 41 28.05 4.75 2.99
CA GLN A 41 27.24 5.95 2.79
C GLN A 41 26.52 5.97 1.43
N PRO A 42 27.21 6.00 0.27
CA PRO A 42 26.54 6.00 -1.03
C PRO A 42 25.74 4.73 -1.31
N VAL A 43 26.20 3.58 -0.79
CA VAL A 43 25.47 2.31 -0.91
C VAL A 43 24.16 2.38 -0.12
N TYR A 44 24.22 2.81 1.14
CA TYR A 44 23.03 2.98 1.97
C TYR A 44 22.08 4.01 1.36
N ASP A 45 22.58 5.13 0.83
CA ASP A 45 21.77 6.15 0.17
C ASP A 45 21.13 5.64 -1.13
N PHE A 46 21.87 4.90 -1.95
CA PHE A 46 21.34 4.25 -3.14
C PHE A 46 20.24 3.25 -2.78
N PHE A 47 20.49 2.37 -1.80
CA PHE A 47 19.48 1.44 -1.32
C PHE A 47 18.28 2.18 -0.71
N ARG A 48 18.47 3.23 0.09
CA ARG A 48 17.41 4.10 0.62
C ARG A 48 16.54 4.69 -0.48
N ILE A 49 17.16 5.24 -1.52
CA ILE A 49 16.46 5.88 -2.65
C ILE A 49 15.65 4.82 -3.42
N ASN A 50 16.25 3.67 -3.71
CA ASN A 50 15.58 2.62 -4.46
C ASN A 50 14.50 1.90 -3.62
N LEU A 51 14.72 1.69 -2.33
CA LEU A 51 13.69 1.17 -1.40
C LEU A 51 12.53 2.16 -1.24
N ARG A 52 12.78 3.47 -1.27
CA ARG A 52 11.70 4.48 -1.35
C ARG A 52 10.91 4.39 -2.64
N LYS A 53 11.56 4.17 -3.79
CA LYS A 53 10.87 3.94 -5.08
C LYS A 53 9.99 2.69 -5.04
N VAL A 54 10.46 1.61 -4.43
CA VAL A 54 9.66 0.38 -4.24
C VAL A 54 8.50 0.62 -3.27
N LYS A 55 8.71 1.33 -2.15
CA LYS A 55 7.66 1.71 -1.19
C LYS A 55 6.56 2.61 -1.80
N GLN A 56 6.91 3.42 -2.80
CA GLN A 56 5.96 4.31 -3.47
C GLN A 56 5.17 3.60 -4.60
N ASN A 57 5.75 2.59 -5.25
CA ASN A 57 5.09 1.85 -6.33
C ASN A 57 4.25 0.66 -5.84
N CYS A 58 4.64 0.03 -4.73
CA CYS A 58 3.84 -0.99 -4.05
C CYS A 58 3.09 -0.30 -2.91
N GLY A 59 1.83 0.08 -3.15
CA GLY A 59 0.97 0.63 -2.10
C GLY A 59 1.02 -0.27 -0.85
N PHE A 60 1.47 0.31 0.26
CA PHE A 60 1.30 -0.16 1.64
C PHE A 60 1.26 -1.69 1.84
N LEU A 61 2.42 -2.35 1.91
CA LEU A 61 2.46 -3.63 2.60
C LEU A 61 2.34 -3.38 4.12
N PRO A 62 1.46 -4.10 4.83
CA PRO A 62 0.99 -3.80 6.20
C PRO A 62 2.02 -4.11 7.31
N ILE A 63 3.31 -3.98 7.01
CA ILE A 63 4.41 -4.29 7.96
C ILE A 63 4.45 -3.24 9.08
N GLU A 64 4.07 -2.00 8.77
CA GLU A 64 4.00 -0.89 9.75
C GLU A 64 2.97 -1.21 10.87
N ASN A 65 1.85 -1.85 10.52
CA ASN A 65 0.83 -2.27 11.48
C ASN A 65 1.25 -3.50 12.29
N LEU A 66 2.08 -4.36 11.72
CA LEU A 66 2.60 -5.55 12.39
C LEU A 66 3.59 -5.16 13.50
N PHE A 67 4.49 -4.21 13.24
CA PHE A 67 5.47 -3.74 14.23
C PHE A 67 4.80 -2.93 15.36
N ASN A 68 3.82 -2.09 15.01
CA ASN A 68 3.05 -1.31 15.99
C ASN A 68 2.17 -2.19 16.89
N SER A 69 1.71 -3.35 16.42
CA SER A 69 1.01 -4.32 17.29
C SER A 69 1.94 -4.92 18.34
N PHE A 70 3.23 -5.04 18.03
CA PHE A 70 4.23 -5.65 18.90
C PHE A 70 4.64 -4.70 20.04
N THR A 71 4.67 -3.39 19.78
CA THR A 71 5.05 -2.36 20.76
C THR A 71 3.89 -1.91 21.67
N ARG A 72 2.65 -2.37 21.44
CA ARG A 72 1.44 -1.94 22.18
C ARG A 72 1.06 -2.82 23.38
N ARG A 73 2.02 -3.25 24.22
CA ARG A 73 1.75 -4.08 25.42
C ARG A 73 2.12 -3.50 26.79
N LYS A 74 2.59 -2.25 26.89
CA LYS A 74 2.64 -1.49 28.16
C LYS A 74 2.24 -0.06 27.79
N THR A 75 1.07 0.44 28.15
CA THR A 75 0.82 1.05 29.47
C THR A 75 -0.69 1.28 29.59
N SER A 76 -1.35 0.52 30.46
CA SER A 76 -2.66 0.84 30.99
C SER A 76 -2.45 1.67 32.25
N GLU A 77 -2.75 2.96 32.24
CA GLU A 77 -3.23 3.68 33.42
C GLU A 77 -3.61 5.13 33.06
N SER A 78 -4.72 5.56 33.67
CA SER A 78 -5.27 6.92 33.70
C SER A 78 -6.16 7.36 32.53
N GLN A 79 -7.38 6.81 32.52
CA GLN A 79 -8.57 7.59 32.17
C GLN A 79 -8.82 8.62 33.29
N ARG A 80 -8.77 9.93 32.99
CA ARG A 80 -9.53 10.93 33.74
C ARG A 80 -9.70 12.21 32.91
N ASN A 81 -10.96 12.46 32.53
CA ASN A 81 -11.61 13.76 32.38
C ASN A 81 -11.06 14.72 31.31
N GLU A 82 -11.80 14.99 30.24
CA GLU A 82 -12.90 15.97 30.23
C GLU A 82 -13.54 16.04 28.84
N GLY A 83 -14.87 15.92 28.82
CA GLY A 83 -15.68 16.30 27.68
C GLY A 83 -16.10 17.76 27.82
N LEU A 84 -15.67 18.61 26.90
CA LEU A 84 -16.48 19.71 26.39
C LEU A 84 -15.86 20.27 25.09
N LYS A 85 -16.76 20.60 24.15
CA LYS A 85 -16.55 21.37 22.91
C LYS A 85 -16.19 20.55 21.66
N GLN A 86 -17.27 20.20 20.96
CA GLN A 86 -17.32 20.34 19.51
C GLN A 86 -16.80 21.75 19.12
N LYS A 87 -15.54 21.81 18.71
CA LYS A 87 -14.96 22.93 17.98
C LYS A 87 -14.06 22.28 16.95
N GLN A 88 -14.42 22.41 15.68
CA GLN A 88 -13.62 21.97 14.54
C GLN A 88 -12.16 22.34 14.75
N ARG A 89 -11.35 21.36 15.14
CA ARG A 89 -9.90 21.45 15.14
C ARG A 89 -9.42 20.56 14.00
N LYS A 90 -9.22 21.25 12.89
CA LYS A 90 -8.29 20.95 11.81
C LYS A 90 -7.26 19.88 12.21
N GLU A 91 -7.47 18.62 11.81
CA GLU A 91 -6.40 17.63 11.76
C GLU A 91 -5.92 17.54 10.32
N VAL A 92 -4.82 18.26 10.08
CA VAL A 92 -4.00 18.15 8.90
C VAL A 92 -3.43 16.75 8.87
N ILE A 93 -3.99 15.88 8.03
CA ILE A 93 -3.30 14.65 7.60
C ILE A 93 -2.41 15.07 6.43
N SER A 94 -1.18 15.44 6.77
CA SER A 94 -0.07 15.49 5.83
C SER A 94 0.39 14.06 5.57
N SER A 95 0.25 13.58 4.34
CA SER A 95 1.16 12.55 3.84
C SER A 95 1.50 12.80 2.38
N GLU A 96 2.74 13.22 2.23
CA GLU A 96 3.55 13.30 1.04
C GLU A 96 3.70 11.92 0.39
N ASN A 97 3.33 11.79 -0.88
CA ASN A 97 4.28 11.49 -1.95
C ASN A 97 3.56 11.25 -3.29
N GLY A 98 3.92 12.09 -4.28
CA GLY A 98 4.54 11.53 -5.47
C GLY A 98 3.67 11.16 -6.67
N ASN A 99 2.48 11.74 -6.80
CA ASN A 99 1.92 12.07 -8.12
C ASN A 99 1.08 13.32 -7.94
N SER A 100 1.65 14.49 -8.23
CA SER A 100 0.93 15.76 -8.23
C SER A 100 -0.03 15.79 -9.41
N PHE A 101 -1.14 15.07 -9.30
CA PHE A 101 -2.31 15.40 -10.10
C PHE A 101 -2.72 16.81 -9.65
N LYS A 102 -2.49 17.80 -10.52
CA LYS A 102 -2.97 19.17 -10.30
C LYS A 102 -4.50 19.09 -10.23
N LEU A 103 -5.01 18.93 -9.02
CA LEU A 103 -6.40 19.19 -8.71
C LEU A 103 -6.53 20.71 -8.81
N ASP A 104 -7.08 21.18 -9.93
CA ASP A 104 -7.43 22.60 -10.06
C ASP A 104 -8.30 22.97 -8.85
N LYS A 105 -7.82 23.91 -8.04
CA LYS A 105 -8.37 24.27 -6.72
C LYS A 105 -9.80 24.84 -6.77
N ASN A 106 -10.42 24.88 -7.95
CA ASN A 106 -11.76 25.40 -8.20
C ASN A 106 -12.82 24.30 -8.41
N GLU A 107 -12.44 23.02 -8.36
CA GLU A 107 -13.38 21.92 -8.57
C GLU A 107 -13.95 21.43 -7.22
N ASN A 108 -15.27 21.56 -7.04
CA ASN A 108 -15.99 20.93 -5.95
C ASN A 108 -16.04 19.41 -6.22
N TYR A 109 -15.24 18.63 -5.50
CA TYR A 109 -15.25 17.17 -5.67
C TYR A 109 -16.48 16.56 -5.03
N PHE A 110 -17.27 15.84 -5.84
CA PHE A 110 -18.39 15.04 -5.36
C PHE A 110 -17.87 13.81 -4.61
N VAL A 111 -18.30 13.67 -3.36
CA VAL A 111 -18.09 12.46 -2.57
C VAL A 111 -19.25 11.51 -2.85
N PHE A 112 -18.95 10.33 -3.38
CA PHE A 112 -19.92 9.27 -3.62
C PHE A 112 -19.89 8.26 -2.48
N THR A 113 -21.06 7.84 -2.02
CA THR A 113 -21.19 6.61 -1.23
C THR A 113 -21.21 5.41 -2.18
N THR A 114 -20.97 4.21 -1.63
CA THR A 114 -21.02 2.95 -2.39
C THR A 114 -22.34 2.78 -3.13
N ASP A 115 -23.45 3.05 -2.45
CA ASP A 115 -24.80 2.86 -2.98
C ASP A 115 -25.11 3.85 -4.11
N GLN A 116 -24.58 5.08 -4.00
CA GLN A 116 -24.72 6.08 -5.06
C GLN A 116 -23.88 5.73 -6.28
N LEU A 117 -22.69 5.15 -6.08
CA LEU A 117 -21.79 4.78 -7.17
C LEU A 117 -22.33 3.59 -7.98
N ALA A 118 -22.96 2.61 -7.32
CA ALA A 118 -23.58 1.45 -7.96
C ALA A 118 -24.68 1.83 -8.98
N LEU A 119 -25.25 3.04 -8.89
CA LEU A 119 -26.22 3.55 -9.86
C LEU A 119 -25.62 3.90 -11.23
N PHE A 120 -24.29 3.84 -11.35
CA PHE A 120 -23.48 4.20 -12.53
C PHE A 120 -22.70 3.00 -13.10
N ASP A 121 -23.27 1.81 -13.00
CA ASP A 121 -22.76 0.52 -13.50
C ASP A 121 -22.74 0.39 -15.03
N GLY A 122 -23.32 1.35 -15.75
CA GLY A 122 -23.44 1.30 -17.21
C GLY A 122 -24.53 0.37 -17.75
N THR A 123 -25.43 -0.14 -16.90
CA THR A 123 -26.64 -0.86 -17.34
C THR A 123 -27.57 0.04 -18.15
N ARG A 124 -27.68 1.31 -17.77
CA ARG A 124 -28.54 2.29 -18.42
C ARG A 124 -27.74 3.06 -19.46
N SER A 125 -28.17 3.02 -20.72
CA SER A 125 -27.50 3.75 -21.79
C SER A 125 -27.48 5.27 -21.55
N SER A 126 -28.47 5.79 -20.84
CA SER A 126 -28.61 7.22 -20.50
C SER A 126 -27.69 7.72 -19.39
N LYS A 127 -26.95 6.84 -18.69
CA LYS A 127 -26.04 7.21 -17.62
C LYS A 127 -24.59 6.91 -17.98
N PRO A 128 -23.64 7.75 -17.53
CA PRO A 128 -22.22 7.47 -17.68
C PRO A 128 -21.80 6.31 -16.75
N VAL A 129 -20.68 5.67 -17.08
CA VAL A 129 -20.10 4.59 -16.27
C VAL A 129 -19.04 5.17 -15.34
N TYR A 130 -19.19 4.93 -14.03
CA TYR A 130 -18.23 5.36 -13.02
C TYR A 130 -17.55 4.16 -12.36
N LEU A 131 -16.27 4.34 -12.00
CA LEU A 131 -15.45 3.28 -11.45
C LEU A 131 -14.63 3.80 -10.26
N ALA A 132 -14.70 3.12 -9.12
CA ALA A 132 -13.86 3.42 -7.96
C ALA A 132 -12.59 2.55 -7.92
N ILE A 133 -11.42 3.19 -7.87
CA ILE A 133 -10.13 2.52 -7.69
C ILE A 133 -9.39 3.21 -6.54
N LEU A 134 -9.09 2.45 -5.48
CA LEU A 134 -8.37 2.93 -4.30
C LEU A 134 -8.99 4.20 -3.70
N GLY A 135 -10.32 4.23 -3.59
CA GLY A 135 -11.07 5.35 -3.01
C GLY A 135 -11.25 6.59 -3.90
N ARG A 136 -10.86 6.52 -5.18
CA ARG A 136 -11.08 7.58 -6.17
C ARG A 136 -12.05 7.13 -7.24
N VAL A 137 -12.99 8.00 -7.60
CA VAL A 137 -14.00 7.73 -8.62
C VAL A 137 -13.58 8.32 -9.96
N PHE A 138 -13.63 7.50 -11.01
CA PHE A 138 -13.25 7.87 -12.36
C PHE A 138 -14.45 7.74 -13.30
N ASN A 139 -14.62 8.74 -14.17
CA ASN A 139 -15.55 8.63 -15.29
C ASN A 139 -14.91 7.82 -16.42
N VAL A 140 -15.43 6.61 -16.63
CA VAL A 140 -14.95 5.66 -17.64
C VAL A 140 -15.93 5.48 -18.79
N ASP A 141 -16.82 6.45 -19.02
CA ASP A 141 -17.84 6.38 -20.06
C ASP A 141 -17.25 6.20 -21.48
N LYS A 142 -16.08 6.81 -21.76
CA LYS A 142 -15.34 6.57 -23.02
C LYS A 142 -14.95 5.09 -23.23
N GLY A 143 -14.83 4.35 -22.13
CA GLY A 143 -14.47 2.92 -22.08
C GLY A 143 -15.67 1.99 -21.88
N LYS A 144 -16.91 2.44 -22.13
CA LYS A 144 -18.15 1.67 -21.89
C LYS A 144 -18.16 0.27 -22.51
N LYS A 145 -17.48 0.06 -23.64
CA LYS A 145 -17.31 -1.27 -24.25
C LYS A 145 -16.58 -2.30 -23.37
N HIS A 146 -15.76 -1.84 -22.43
CA HIS A 146 -14.98 -2.71 -21.54
C HIS A 146 -15.61 -2.80 -20.14
N TYR A 147 -16.06 -1.66 -19.61
CA TYR A 147 -16.55 -1.52 -18.23
C TYR A 147 -18.07 -1.49 -18.10
N GLY A 148 -18.80 -1.26 -19.18
CA GLY A 148 -20.26 -1.30 -19.16
C GLY A 148 -20.79 -2.72 -19.32
N ARG A 149 -22.11 -2.85 -19.21
CA ARG A 149 -22.85 -4.12 -19.31
C ARG A 149 -22.41 -4.93 -20.54
N GLY A 150 -21.91 -6.14 -20.31
CA GLY A 150 -21.45 -7.06 -21.36
C GLY A 150 -19.96 -6.93 -21.74
N GLY A 151 -19.23 -5.97 -21.17
CA GLY A 151 -17.78 -5.88 -21.29
C GLY A 151 -17.04 -6.85 -20.36
N GLY A 152 -15.84 -7.28 -20.74
CA GLY A 152 -15.04 -8.24 -19.96
C GLY A 152 -14.58 -7.73 -18.59
N TYR A 153 -14.68 -6.42 -18.35
CA TYR A 153 -14.31 -5.77 -17.08
C TYR A 153 -15.52 -5.15 -16.37
N ASN A 154 -16.76 -5.55 -16.71
CA ASN A 154 -17.99 -5.04 -16.10
C ASN A 154 -18.08 -5.28 -14.59
N PHE A 155 -17.44 -6.33 -14.08
CA PHE A 155 -17.43 -6.68 -12.65
C PHE A 155 -16.81 -5.62 -11.74
N PHE A 156 -16.11 -4.64 -12.31
CA PHE A 156 -15.57 -3.51 -11.55
C PHE A 156 -16.56 -2.33 -11.41
N ALA A 157 -17.62 -2.30 -12.22
CA ALA A 157 -18.60 -1.20 -12.25
C ALA A 157 -19.95 -1.56 -11.59
N GLU A 158 -20.18 -2.85 -11.27
CA GLU A 158 -21.43 -3.36 -10.67
C GLU A 158 -21.56 -3.06 -9.17
#